data_AF-A0AAU0THN4-F1
#
_entry.id   AF-A0AAU0THN4-F1
#
_cell.length_a   1.000
_cell.length_b   1.000
_cell.length_c   1.000
_cell.angle_alpha   90.00
_cell.angle_beta   90.00
_cell.angle_gamma   90.00
#
_symmetry.space_group_name_H-M   'P 1'
#
loop_
_entity.id
_entity.type
_entity.pdbx_description
1 polymer ?
#
loop_
_entity_poly.entity_id
_entity_poly.type
_entity_poly.pdbx_seq_one_letter_code
_entity_poly.pdbx_strand_id
1 'polypeptide(L)'
;MNYLDLCPELERHGPLFRVRLDPDLLATFLSRFDATLVTVELCHQFAVRCVRATVDAGAASERFLPVSLRQLSTADIRQIGYLFGQVSREQQGGTVQIYSSAVSAAHNDLLCSVTVMALRPMNEQRADT
;
A
#
# COMPACT_ATOMS: atom_id res chain seq x y z
N MET A 1 -13.47 -8.70 -11.61
CA MET A 1 -13.00 -7.71 -10.64
C MET A 1 -11.79 -8.32 -9.97
N ASN A 2 -10.61 -7.83 -10.32
CA ASN A 2 -9.37 -8.30 -9.74
C ASN A 2 -9.21 -7.63 -8.37
N TYR A 3 -8.71 -8.37 -7.40
CA TYR A 3 -8.42 -7.87 -6.06
C TYR A 3 -7.47 -6.66 -6.07
N LEU A 4 -6.62 -6.56 -7.09
CA LEU A 4 -5.68 -5.47 -7.32
C LEU A 4 -6.34 -4.15 -7.79
N ASP A 5 -7.63 -4.16 -8.13
CA ASP A 5 -8.32 -2.99 -8.67
C ASP A 5 -8.60 -1.94 -7.58
N LEU A 6 -8.65 -2.33 -6.30
CA LEU A 6 -9.02 -1.46 -5.18
C LEU A 6 -8.04 -0.29 -4.98
N CYS A 7 -6.76 -0.50 -5.29
CA CYS A 7 -5.74 0.56 -5.27
C CYS A 7 -5.39 0.96 -6.71
N PRO A 8 -5.67 2.20 -7.14
CA PRO A 8 -5.34 2.66 -8.49
C PRO A 8 -3.84 2.96 -8.66
N GLU A 9 -3.46 3.45 -9.84
CA GLU A 9 -2.07 3.76 -10.16
C GLU A 9 -1.51 4.89 -9.27
N LEU A 10 -0.23 4.77 -8.90
CA LEU A 10 0.43 5.73 -8.02
C LEU A 10 0.80 7.02 -8.75
N GLU A 11 0.55 8.14 -8.09
CA GLU A 11 1.04 9.46 -8.50
C GLU A 11 2.15 9.94 -7.55
N ARG A 12 3.09 10.74 -8.06
CA ARG A 12 4.06 11.47 -7.24
C ARG A 12 3.43 12.76 -6.70
N HIS A 13 3.56 13.00 -5.40
CA HIS A 13 3.10 14.21 -4.73
C HIS A 13 4.20 14.75 -3.81
N GLY A 14 5.14 15.50 -4.38
CA GLY A 14 6.34 15.93 -3.67
C GLY A 14 7.16 14.72 -3.19
N PRO A 15 7.50 14.61 -1.89
CA PRO A 15 8.23 13.47 -1.35
C PRO A 15 7.36 12.21 -1.17
N LEU A 16 6.03 12.33 -1.33
CA LEU A 16 5.06 11.27 -1.08
C LEU A 16 4.61 10.60 -2.38
N PHE A 17 4.07 9.39 -2.23
CA PHE A 17 3.18 8.80 -3.22
C PHE A 17 1.74 9.11 -2.88
N ARG A 18 0.86 9.12 -3.88
CA ARG A 18 -0.57 9.39 -3.70
C ARG A 18 -1.41 8.48 -4.58
N VAL A 19 -2.58 8.09 -4.10
CA VAL A 19 -3.68 7.57 -4.92
C VAL A 19 -4.98 8.30 -4.58
N ARG A 20 -5.83 8.48 -5.60
CA ARG A 20 -7.23 8.86 -5.42
C ARG A 20 -8.08 7.60 -5.34
N LEU A 21 -8.92 7.47 -4.33
CA LEU A 21 -9.84 6.35 -4.24
C LEU A 21 -11.07 6.59 -5.13
N ASP A 22 -11.48 5.55 -5.86
CA ASP A 22 -12.73 5.56 -6.61
C ASP A 22 -13.89 5.19 -5.66
N PRO A 23 -14.83 6.11 -5.40
CA PRO A 23 -15.92 5.87 -4.46
C PRO A 23 -16.88 4.77 -4.92
N ASP A 24 -17.09 4.59 -6.23
CA ASP A 24 -18.01 3.59 -6.77
C ASP A 24 -17.40 2.18 -6.68
N LEU A 25 -16.10 2.08 -6.95
CA LEU A 25 -15.36 0.85 -6.75
C LEU A 25 -15.31 0.48 -5.27
N LEU A 26 -15.00 1.44 -4.40
CA LEU A 26 -14.96 1.23 -2.96
C LEU A 26 -16.33 0.78 -2.43
N ALA A 27 -17.43 1.43 -2.86
CA ALA A 27 -18.79 1.02 -2.50
C ALA A 27 -19.09 -0.42 -2.92
N THR A 28 -18.58 -0.84 -4.09
CA THR A 28 -18.73 -2.22 -4.57
C THR A 28 -18.05 -3.22 -3.64
N PHE A 29 -16.82 -2.96 -3.17
CA PHE A 29 -16.14 -3.82 -2.20
C PHE A 29 -16.84 -3.81 -0.83
N LEU A 30 -17.24 -2.64 -0.33
CA LEU A 30 -17.93 -2.49 0.95
C LEU A 30 -19.33 -3.12 0.98
N SER A 31 -19.95 -3.34 -0.19
CA SER A 31 -21.22 -4.09 -0.28
C SER A 31 -21.07 -5.59 -0.05
N ARG A 32 -19.84 -6.12 -0.14
CA ARG A 32 -19.55 -7.57 -0.11
C ARG A 32 -18.69 -7.98 1.07
N PHE A 33 -17.87 -7.07 1.58
CA PHE A 33 -16.86 -7.34 2.59
C PHE A 33 -16.95 -6.34 3.74
N ASP A 34 -16.44 -6.77 4.89
CA ASP A 34 -16.31 -5.92 6.06
C ASP A 34 -15.42 -4.69 5.78
N ALA A 35 -15.79 -3.54 6.32
CA ALA A 35 -15.09 -2.28 6.06
C ALA A 35 -13.65 -2.31 6.57
N THR A 36 -13.38 -2.91 7.73
CA THR A 36 -12.02 -3.04 8.27
C THR A 36 -11.17 -3.92 7.36
N LEU A 37 -11.74 -5.03 6.84
CA LEU A 37 -11.04 -5.90 5.90
C LEU A 37 -10.66 -5.15 4.61
N VAL A 38 -11.60 -4.38 4.04
CA VAL A 38 -11.35 -3.56 2.85
C VAL A 38 -10.26 -2.51 3.12
N THR A 39 -10.28 -1.85 4.28
CA THR A 39 -9.25 -0.87 4.65
C THR A 39 -7.88 -1.50 4.81
N VAL A 40 -7.77 -2.61 5.54
CA VAL A 40 -6.50 -3.33 5.74
C VAL A 40 -5.90 -3.71 4.39
N GLU A 41 -6.73 -4.24 3.50
CA GLU A 41 -6.26 -4.66 2.20
C GLU A 41 -5.81 -3.48 1.33
N LEU A 42 -6.60 -2.42 1.27
CA LEU A 42 -6.22 -1.20 0.55
C LEU A 42 -4.87 -0.66 1.05
N CYS A 43 -4.66 -0.63 2.37
CA CYS A 43 -3.41 -0.19 2.97
C CYS A 43 -2.23 -1.08 2.58
N HIS A 44 -2.41 -2.40 2.58
CA HIS A 44 -1.37 -3.35 2.15
C HIS A 44 -1.00 -3.16 0.67
N GLN A 45 -1.99 -3.10 -0.23
CA GLN A 45 -1.74 -2.92 -1.66
C GLN A 45 -1.03 -1.59 -1.93
N PHE A 46 -1.52 -0.53 -1.30
CA PHE A 46 -0.93 0.80 -1.45
C PHE A 46 0.51 0.83 -0.96
N ALA A 47 0.81 0.24 0.20
CA ALA A 47 2.16 0.18 0.75
C ALA A 47 3.12 -0.60 -0.17
N VAL A 48 2.72 -1.77 -0.66
CA VAL A 48 3.53 -2.58 -1.57
C VAL A 48 3.84 -1.80 -2.85
N ARG A 49 2.85 -1.12 -3.42
CA ARG A 49 3.07 -0.28 -4.61
C ARG A 49 4.04 0.86 -4.30
N CYS A 50 3.89 1.54 -3.15
CA CYS A 50 4.78 2.63 -2.75
C CYS A 50 6.24 2.16 -2.67
N VAL A 51 6.50 1.03 -1.98
CA VAL A 51 7.86 0.48 -1.87
C VAL A 51 8.40 0.07 -3.24
N ARG A 52 7.61 -0.63 -4.06
CA ARG A 52 8.00 -1.00 -5.43
C ARG A 52 8.39 0.21 -6.27
N ALA A 53 7.69 1.33 -6.12
CA ALA A 53 7.97 2.56 -6.86
C ALA A 53 9.21 3.34 -6.34
N THR A 54 9.82 2.91 -5.23
CA THR A 54 11.10 3.45 -4.73
C THR A 54 12.32 2.65 -5.18
N VAL A 55 12.11 1.43 -5.66
CA VAL A 55 13.17 0.50 -6.05
C VAL A 55 13.57 0.79 -7.50
N ASP A 56 14.88 0.75 -7.78
CA ASP A 56 15.40 0.97 -9.13
C ASP A 56 14.84 -0.07 -10.12
N ALA A 57 14.69 0.34 -11.39
CA ALA A 57 14.13 -0.51 -12.44
C ALA A 57 14.84 -1.88 -12.61
N GLY A 58 16.12 -1.99 -12.18
CA GLY A 58 16.89 -3.24 -12.19
C GLY A 58 16.48 -4.28 -11.13
N ALA A 59 15.76 -3.88 -10.09
CA ALA A 59 15.23 -4.76 -9.04
C ALA A 59 13.72 -5.01 -9.20
N ALA A 60 13.16 -4.75 -10.40
CA ALA A 60 11.75 -4.95 -10.71
C ALA A 60 11.25 -6.41 -10.60
N SER A 61 12.16 -7.39 -10.50
CA SER A 61 11.84 -8.81 -10.26
C SER A 61 11.63 -9.15 -8.79
N GLU A 62 11.93 -8.24 -7.85
CA GLU A 62 11.73 -8.47 -6.43
C GLU A 62 10.24 -8.54 -6.08
N ARG A 63 9.85 -9.64 -5.43
CA ARG A 63 8.50 -9.81 -4.91
C ARG A 63 8.42 -9.15 -3.54
N PHE A 64 7.58 -8.13 -3.41
CA PHE A 64 7.35 -7.44 -2.14
C PHE A 64 6.09 -7.96 -1.47
N LEU A 65 6.16 -8.16 -0.15
CA LEU A 65 5.02 -8.58 0.65
C LEU A 65 4.83 -7.66 1.86
N PRO A 66 3.58 -7.31 2.21
CA PRO A 66 3.28 -6.66 3.47
C PRO A 66 3.47 -7.68 4.60
N VAL A 67 4.25 -7.33 5.62
CA VAL A 67 4.55 -8.24 6.75
C VAL A 67 3.96 -7.77 8.07
N SER A 68 3.61 -6.48 8.18
CA SER A 68 2.87 -5.98 9.34
C SER A 68 2.09 -4.72 9.00
N LEU A 69 0.96 -4.55 9.68
CA LEU A 69 0.17 -3.32 9.71
C LEU A 69 0.00 -2.91 11.18
N ARG A 70 0.29 -1.64 11.47
CA ARG A 70 0.27 -1.07 12.82
C ARG A 70 -0.55 0.21 12.86
N GLN A 71 -1.11 0.52 14.02
CA GLN A 71 -1.77 1.79 14.31
C GLN A 71 -2.90 2.12 13.33
N LEU A 72 -3.71 1.12 12.98
CA LEU A 72 -4.88 1.35 12.14
C LEU A 72 -5.84 2.30 12.86
N SER A 73 -6.05 3.47 12.27
CA SER A 73 -7.04 4.45 12.72
C SER A 73 -8.45 3.91 12.55
N THR A 74 -9.37 4.43 13.35
CA THR A 74 -10.81 4.15 13.26
C THR A 74 -11.53 5.04 12.25
N ALA A 75 -10.78 5.73 11.37
CA ALA A 75 -11.34 6.55 10.31
C ALA A 75 -12.25 5.72 9.40
N ASP A 76 -13.43 6.25 9.08
CA ASP A 76 -14.34 5.60 8.14
C ASP A 76 -13.79 5.71 6.72
N ILE A 77 -13.45 4.56 6.12
CA ILE A 77 -12.92 4.48 4.75
C ILE A 77 -13.85 5.14 3.72
N ARG A 78 -15.15 5.23 3.98
CA ARG A 78 -16.12 5.91 3.10
C ARG A 78 -15.90 7.42 3.01
N GLN A 79 -15.18 8.01 3.97
CA GLN A 79 -14.85 9.43 4.00
C GLN A 79 -13.47 9.73 3.41
N ILE A 80 -12.71 8.70 3.03
CA ILE A 80 -11.36 8.84 2.49
C ILE A 80 -11.45 8.99 0.97
N GLY A 81 -10.98 10.13 0.45
CA GLY A 81 -10.85 10.37 -0.99
C GLY A 81 -9.45 10.08 -1.53
N TYR A 82 -8.43 10.18 -0.66
CA TYR A 82 -7.02 10.07 -1.03
C TYR A 82 -6.23 9.34 0.04
N LEU A 83 -5.26 8.54 -0.41
CA LEU A 83 -4.19 8.01 0.43
C LEU A 83 -2.85 8.60 -0.01
N PHE A 84 -2.01 8.88 0.98
CA PHE A 84 -0.65 9.35 0.79
C PHE A 84 0.32 8.41 1.49
N GLY A 85 1.43 8.09 0.84
CA GLY A 85 2.41 7.13 1.31
C GLY A 85 3.78 7.77 1.42
N GLN A 86 4.32 7.81 2.64
CA GLN A 86 5.73 8.15 2.89
C GLN A 86 6.50 6.87 3.13
N VAL A 87 7.53 6.61 2.32
CA VAL A 87 8.34 5.39 2.41
C VAL A 87 9.66 5.68 3.12
N SER A 88 9.99 4.92 4.17
CA SER A 88 11.33 4.90 4.75
C SER A 88 12.32 4.23 3.79
N ARG A 89 13.55 4.74 3.72
CA ARG A 89 14.61 4.09 2.92
C ARG A 89 15.20 2.94 3.71
N GLU A 90 14.90 1.71 3.28
CA GLU A 90 15.49 0.48 3.82
C GLU A 90 16.08 -0.34 2.65
N GLN A 91 17.10 -1.18 2.90
CA GLN A 91 17.82 -1.88 1.83
C GLN A 91 17.01 -2.99 1.14
N GLN A 92 16.01 -3.59 1.80
CA GLN A 92 15.25 -4.75 1.30
C GLN A 92 13.75 -4.60 1.57
N GLY A 93 13.21 -3.41 1.29
CA GLY A 93 11.82 -3.08 1.53
C GLY A 93 11.64 -1.65 2.05
N GLY A 94 10.67 -1.48 2.93
CA GLY A 94 10.44 -0.20 3.59
C GLY A 94 9.19 -0.22 4.46
N THR A 95 9.15 0.72 5.38
CA THR A 95 7.96 1.06 6.14
C THR A 95 7.25 2.23 5.47
N VAL A 96 5.96 2.07 5.21
CA VAL A 96 5.10 3.08 4.61
C VAL A 96 4.18 3.65 5.67
N GLN A 97 4.37 4.92 6.00
CA GLN A 97 3.37 5.68 6.75
C GLN A 97 2.28 6.11 5.77
N ILE A 98 1.05 5.67 6.03
CA ILE A 98 -0.11 5.94 5.20
C ILE A 98 -0.95 7.01 5.87
N TYR A 99 -1.18 8.10 5.15
CA TYR A 99 -2.05 9.19 5.58
C TYR A 99 -3.31 9.18 4.73
N SER A 100 -4.44 9.52 5.33
CA SER A 100 -5.74 9.66 4.65
C SER A 100 -6.17 11.12 4.56
N SER A 101 -6.96 11.43 3.53
CA SER A 101 -7.62 12.72 3.40
C SER A 101 -8.88 12.63 2.56
N ALA A 102 -9.86 13.49 2.84
CA ALA A 102 -11.00 13.71 1.96
C ALA A 102 -10.64 14.57 0.73
N VAL A 103 -9.57 15.38 0.81
CA VAL A 103 -9.18 16.34 -0.23
C VAL A 103 -7.76 16.12 -0.74
N SER A 104 -7.55 16.45 -2.01
CA SER A 104 -6.32 16.14 -2.77
C SER A 104 -5.03 16.81 -2.27
N ALA A 105 -5.15 17.93 -1.53
CA ALA A 105 -4.03 18.81 -1.17
C ALA A 105 -3.49 18.61 0.26
N ALA A 106 -4.22 17.89 1.12
CA ALA A 106 -3.87 17.74 2.54
C ALA A 106 -3.64 16.27 2.87
N HIS A 107 -2.76 16.00 3.84
CA HIS A 107 -2.41 14.67 4.32
C HIS A 107 -2.19 14.73 5.85
N ASN A 108 -3.26 15.05 6.57
CA ASN A 108 -3.15 15.48 7.96
C ASN A 108 -3.28 14.32 8.95
N ASP A 109 -3.92 13.22 8.54
CA ASP A 109 -4.33 12.15 9.44
C ASP A 109 -3.58 10.86 9.11
N LEU A 110 -2.76 10.40 10.06
CA LEU A 110 -2.12 9.09 9.96
C LEU A 110 -3.21 8.00 10.02
N LEU A 111 -3.34 7.23 8.95
CA LEU A 111 -4.27 6.13 8.84
C LEU A 111 -3.66 4.85 9.43
N CYS A 112 -2.44 4.49 9.03
CA CYS A 112 -1.69 3.36 9.58
C CYS A 112 -0.22 3.39 9.15
N SER A 113 0.55 2.44 9.63
CA SER A 113 1.91 2.15 9.16
C SER A 113 2.01 0.70 8.70
N VAL A 114 2.58 0.47 7.52
CA VAL A 114 2.75 -0.87 6.94
C VAL A 114 4.22 -1.14 6.64
N THR A 115 4.76 -2.23 7.15
CA THR A 115 6.11 -2.70 6.77
C THR A 115 5.98 -3.67 5.60
N VAL A 116 6.77 -3.43 4.56
CA VAL A 116 6.85 -4.24 3.35
C VAL A 116 8.28 -4.75 3.20
N MET A 117 8.44 -6.05 2.93
CA MET A 117 9.74 -6.68 2.75
C MET A 117 9.86 -7.29 1.36
N ALA A 118 11.06 -7.23 0.78
CA ALA A 118 11.41 -8.01 -0.39
C ALA A 118 11.57 -9.49 0.02
N LEU A 119 10.98 -10.39 -0.76
CA LEU A 119 11.29 -11.81 -0.68
C LEU A 119 12.70 -12.04 -1.21
N ARG A 120 13.52 -12.77 -0.45
CA ARG A 120 14.80 -13.24 -0.96
C ARG A 120 14.53 -14.16 -2.16
N PRO A 121 15.31 -14.05 -3.25
CA PRO A 121 15.26 -15.04 -4.31
C PRO A 121 15.50 -16.42 -3.67
N MET A 122 14.62 -17.37 -3.98
CA MET A 122 14.78 -18.74 -3.57
C MET A 122 16.00 -19.26 -4.34
N ASN A 123 17.17 -19.30 -3.71
CA ASN A 123 18.30 -20.03 -4.27
C ASN A 123 17.86 -21.50 -4.32
N GLU A 124 17.55 -22.00 -5.51
CA GLU A 124 17.51 -23.43 -5.78
C GLU A 124 18.93 -23.99 -5.60
N GLN A 125 19.28 -24.30 -4.36
CA GLN A 125 20.45 -25.12 -4.05
C GLN A 125 20.05 -26.16 -3.01
N ARG A 126 19.69 -27.35 -3.50
CA ARG A 126 20.38 -28.61 -3.16
C ARG A 126 19.76 -29.79 -3.91
N ALA A 127 20.44 -30.22 -4.97
CA ALA A 127 20.55 -31.62 -5.34
C ALA A 127 21.94 -31.86 -5.91
N ASP A 128 22.96 -31.65 -5.06
CA ASP A 128 24.21 -32.40 -5.18
C ASP A 128 24.12 -33.53 -4.15
N THR A 129 23.63 -34.68 -4.60
CA THR A 129 24.01 -36.06 -4.20
C THR A 129 23.29 -37.04 -5.09
#